data_AF-A0A4Z0QY77-F1
#
_entry.id   AF-A0A4Z0QY77-F1
#
_cell.length_a   1.000
_cell.length_b   1.000
_cell.length_c   1.000
_cell.angle_alpha   90.00
_cell.angle_beta   90.00
_cell.angle_gamma   90.00
#
_symmetry.space_group_name_H-M   'P 1'
#
loop_
_entity.id
_entity.type
_entity.pdbx_description
1 polymer ?
#
loop_
_entity_poly.entity_id
_entity_poly.type
_entity_poly.pdbx_seq_one_letter_code
_entity_poly.pdbx_strand_id
1 'polypeptide(L)' 'MPSFVIAEKCDGCKGQDKTACMYACPNDLMMLDKEAMKATNLDPS' A
#
# COMPACT_ATOMS: atom_id res chain seq x y z
N MET A 1 -9.56 11.27 -5.36
CA MET A 1 -9.80 11.04 -3.92
C MET A 1 -8.61 10.24 -3.41
N PRO A 2 -7.69 10.86 -2.67
CA PRO A 2 -6.46 10.19 -2.25
C PRO A 2 -6.79 9.05 -1.29
N SER A 3 -6.25 7.86 -1.56
CA SER A 3 -6.26 6.75 -0.61
C SER A 3 -5.22 6.99 0.48
N PHE A 4 -5.53 6.67 1.73
CA PHE A 4 -4.56 6.69 2.83
C PHE A 4 -4.50 5.33 3.49
N VAL A 5 -3.31 4.94 3.93
CA VAL A 5 -3.09 3.65 4.58
C VAL A 5 -3.11 3.84 6.09
N ILE A 6 -3.95 3.06 6.77
CA ILE A 6 -3.99 3.04 8.23
C ILE A 6 -2.89 2.11 8.71
N ALA A 7 -1.82 2.70 9.24
CA ALA A 7 -0.60 2.01 9.68
C ALA A 7 -0.82 0.96 10.77
N GLU A 8 -1.92 1.02 11.51
CA GLU A 8 -2.31 0.04 12.54
C GLU A 8 -3.00 -1.20 11.96
N LYS A 9 -3.61 -1.07 10.78
CA LYS A 9 -4.33 -2.16 10.10
C LYS A 9 -3.58 -2.75 8.92
N CYS A 10 -2.56 -2.06 8.42
CA CYS A 10 -1.75 -2.54 7.32
C CYS A 10 -0.70 -3.54 7.82
N ASP A 11 -0.82 -4.77 7.35
CA ASP A 11 0.09 -5.89 7.60
C ASP A 11 1.07 -6.13 6.44
N GLY A 12 1.09 -5.22 5.46
CA GLY A 12 1.91 -5.34 4.25
C GLY A 12 1.53 -6.52 3.37
N CYS A 13 0.30 -7.04 3.49
CA CYS A 13 -0.16 -8.22 2.77
C CYS A 13 0.78 -9.44 2.93
N LYS A 14 1.34 -9.66 4.14
CA LYS A 14 2.28 -10.76 4.44
C LYS A 14 1.78 -12.17 4.11
N GLY A 15 0.47 -12.37 3.99
CA GLY A 15 -0.15 -13.67 3.68
C GLY A 15 -0.58 -13.88 2.22
N GLN A 16 -0.28 -12.94 1.33
CA GLN A 16 -0.65 -12.99 -0.09
C GLN A 16 0.61 -12.93 -0.96
N ASP A 17 0.57 -13.57 -2.13
CA ASP A 17 1.69 -13.54 -3.10
C ASP A 17 1.95 -12.13 -3.66
N LYS A 18 0.95 -11.25 -3.58
CA LYS A 18 0.97 -9.90 -4.14
C LYS A 18 0.41 -8.89 -3.16
N THR A 19 1.04 -7.73 -3.09
CA THR A 19 0.51 -6.59 -2.33
C THR A 19 -0.77 -6.12 -3.00
N ALA A 20 -1.92 -6.37 -2.37
CA ALA A 20 -3.23 -6.11 -2.95
C ALA A 20 -3.43 -4.63 -3.32
N CYS A 21 -2.99 -3.71 -2.46
CA CYS A 21 -3.11 -2.27 -2.72
C CYS A 21 -2.24 -1.77 -3.88
N MET A 22 -1.06 -2.36 -4.08
CA MET A 22 -0.22 -2.07 -5.25
C MET A 22 -0.87 -2.65 -6.53
N TYR A 23 -1.31 -3.91 -6.48
CA TYR A 23 -1.89 -4.61 -7.63
C TYR A 23 -3.24 -4.04 -8.09
N ALA A 24 -4.07 -3.58 -7.15
CA ALA A 24 -5.38 -3.03 -7.45
C ALA A 24 -5.34 -1.56 -7.90
N CYS A 25 -4.23 -0.84 -7.69
CA CYS A 25 -4.14 0.57 -8.03
C CYS A 25 -3.97 0.75 -9.54
N PRO A 26 -4.93 1.34 -10.27
CA PRO A 26 -4.82 1.53 -11.72
C PRO A 26 -3.77 2.57 -12.12
N ASN A 27 -3.34 3.41 -11.17
CA ASN A 27 -2.37 4.48 -11.37
C ASN A 27 -1.01 4.20 -10.71
N ASP A 28 -0.80 2.99 -10.16
CA ASP A 28 0.46 2.59 -9.49
C ASP A 28 0.96 3.56 -8.41
N LEU A 29 0.03 4.24 -7.71
CA LEU A 29 0.33 5.23 -6.67
C LEU A 29 0.65 4.59 -5.31
N MET A 30 0.34 3.30 -5.15
CA MET A 30 0.44 2.59 -3.87
C MET A 30 1.71 1.75 -3.84
N MET A 31 2.63 2.05 -2.92
CA MET A 31 3.88 1.34 -2.78
C MET A 31 3.98 0.65 -1.43
N LEU A 32 4.55 -0.56 -1.40
CA LEU A 32 4.87 -1.26 -0.16
C LEU A 32 6.27 -0.85 0.32
N ASP A 33 6.34 -0.28 1.51
CA ASP A 33 7.59 -0.15 2.25
C ASP A 33 7.96 -1.50 2.86
N LYS A 34 9.09 -2.07 2.40
CA LYS A 34 9.59 -3.38 2.85
C LYS A 34 10.28 -3.30 4.21
N GLU A 35 10.71 -2.12 4.65
CA GLU A 35 11.33 -1.93 5.97
C GLU A 35 10.26 -1.84 7.05
N ALA A 36 9.24 -1.01 6.83
CA ALA A 36 8.12 -0.87 7.74
C ALA A 36 7.06 -1.98 7.59
N MET A 37 7.09 -2.74 6.49
CA MET A 37 6.03 -3.68 6.06
C MET A 37 4.65 -3.00 5.97
N LYS A 38 4.63 -1.75 5.50
CA LYS A 38 3.42 -0.93 5.41
C LYS A 38 3.30 -0.32 4.02
N ALA A 39 2.09 -0.29 3.50
CA ALA A 39 1.84 0.42 2.26
C ALA A 39 1.78 1.93 2.50
N THR A 40 2.22 2.71 1.53
CA THR A 40 2.04 4.15 1.50
C THR A 40 1.46 4.57 0.15
N ASN A 41 0.73 5.68 0.14
CA ASN A 41 0.32 6.34 -1.08
C ASN A 41 1.37 7.40 -1.43
N LEU A 42 1.82 7.42 -2.68
CA LEU A 42 2.78 8.36 -3.24
C LEU A 42 2.11 9.60 -3.87
N ASP A 43 0.78 9.65 -3.86
CA ASP A 43 0.03 10.80 -4.36
C ASP A 43 0.37 12.06 -3.53
N PRO A 44 0.85 13.15 -4.17
CA PRO A 44 1.21 14.39 -3.49
C PRO A 44 0.01 15.27 -3.09
N SER A 45 -1.22 14.87 -3.43
CA SER A 45 -2.45 15.68 -3.33
C SER A 45 -3.16 15.60 -1.97
#